data_AF-A0A8T3TKW8-F1
#
_entry.id   AF-A0A8T3TKW8-F1
#
_cell.length_a   1.000
_cell.length_b   1.000
_cell.length_c   1.000
_cell.angle_alpha   90.00
_cell.angle_beta   90.00
_cell.angle_gamma   90.00
#
_symmetry.space_group_name_H-M   'P 1'
#
loop_
_entity.id
_entity.type
_entity.pdbx_description
1 polymer ?
#
loop_
_entity_poly.entity_id
_entity_poly.type
_entity_poly.pdbx_seq_one_letter_code
_entity_poly.pdbx_strand_id
1 'polypeptide(L)' 'PYEDAVNGLPIFEENPPETFKGIDIMRTVRSFDPCLPCGVHMYLGNGKVLEKHHSPTMLNEI' A
#
# COMPACT_ATOMS: atom_id res chain seq x y z
N PRO A 1 -0.96 -2.84 8.37
CA PRO A 1 -2.23 -2.20 7.97
C PRO A 1 -2.94 -2.95 6.83
N TYR A 2 -2.23 -3.39 5.79
CA TYR A 2 -2.86 -4.10 4.66
C TYR A 2 -3.45 -5.46 5.06
N GLU A 3 -2.70 -6.23 5.83
CA GLU A 3 -3.09 -7.57 6.30
C GLU A 3 -4.34 -7.51 7.17
N ASP A 4 -4.39 -6.58 8.13
CA ASP A 4 -5.57 -6.37 8.99
C ASP A 4 -6.80 -5.90 8.21
N ALA A 5 -6.62 -5.07 7.17
CA ALA A 5 -7.72 -4.55 6.36
C ALA A 5 -8.33 -5.61 5.43
N VAL A 6 -7.54 -6.61 5.01
CA VAL A 6 -8.02 -7.72 4.19
C VAL A 6 -8.63 -8.83 5.05
N ASN A 7 -8.15 -9.00 6.29
CA ASN A 7 -8.68 -9.99 7.22
C ASN A 7 -10.14 -9.67 7.60
N GLY A 8 -11.05 -10.61 7.31
CA GLY A 8 -12.47 -10.46 7.60
C GLY A 8 -13.26 -9.66 6.54
N LEU A 9 -12.63 -9.30 5.42
CA LEU A 9 -13.34 -8.66 4.31
C LEU A 9 -14.37 -9.65 3.71
N PRO A 10 -15.67 -9.28 3.67
CA PRO A 10 -16.66 -10.09 2.98
C PRO A 10 -16.36 -10.13 1.47
N ILE A 11 -16.46 -11.32 0.88
CA ILE A 11 -16.24 -11.53 -0.55
C ILE A 11 -17.59 -11.42 -1.27
N PHE A 12 -17.70 -10.44 -2.17
CA PHE A 12 -18.92 -10.17 -2.97
C PHE A 12 -18.76 -10.58 -4.44
N GLU A 13 -17.59 -11.11 -4.80
CA GLU A 13 -17.36 -11.62 -6.14
C GLU A 13 -18.23 -12.85 -6.45
N GLU A 14 -19.03 -12.77 -7.50
CA GLU A 14 -19.96 -13.85 -7.92
C GLU A 14 -19.28 -14.97 -8.73
N ASN A 15 -17.98 -14.86 -9.01
CA ASN A 15 -17.26 -15.85 -9.80
C ASN A 15 -17.02 -17.14 -9.01
N PRO A 16 -17.08 -18.31 -9.67
CA PRO A 16 -16.68 -19.56 -9.05
C PRO A 16 -15.18 -19.54 -8.68
N PRO A 17 -14.74 -20.39 -7.72
CA PRO A 17 -13.36 -20.42 -7.25
C PRO A 17 -12.31 -20.60 -8.36
N GLU A 18 -12.69 -21.25 -9.46
CA GLU A 18 -11.85 -21.53 -10.63
C GLU A 18 -11.51 -20.27 -11.44
N THR A 19 -12.37 -19.24 -11.40
CA THR A 19 -12.19 -17.96 -12.13
C THR A 19 -12.12 -16.76 -11.18
N PHE A 20 -11.88 -17.02 -9.90
CA PHE A 20 -11.80 -15.98 -8.87
C PHE A 20 -10.64 -15.02 -9.12
N LYS A 21 -10.94 -13.73 -9.16
CA LYS A 21 -9.97 -12.65 -9.38
C LYS A 21 -9.60 -11.91 -8.10
N GLY A 22 -10.42 -12.00 -7.05
CA GLY A 22 -10.19 -11.31 -5.78
C GLY A 22 -10.38 -9.81 -5.88
N ILE A 23 -11.40 -9.35 -6.61
CA ILE A 23 -11.60 -7.92 -6.86
C ILE A 23 -11.80 -7.11 -5.58
N ASP A 24 -12.47 -7.67 -4.57
CA ASP A 24 -12.73 -6.99 -3.31
C ASP A 24 -11.46 -6.81 -2.46
N ILE A 25 -10.58 -7.81 -2.48
CA ILE A 25 -9.24 -7.72 -1.86
C ILE A 25 -8.42 -6.64 -2.58
N MET A 26 -8.45 -6.66 -3.91
CA MET A 26 -7.73 -5.70 -4.75
C MET A 26 -8.23 -4.27 -4.59
N ARG A 27 -9.51 -4.05 -4.29
CA ARG A 27 -10.09 -2.74 -3.95
C ARG A 27 -9.53 -2.23 -2.62
N THR A 28 -9.52 -3.09 -1.60
CA THR A 28 -9.02 -2.75 -0.26
C THR A 28 -7.52 -2.46 -0.26
N VAL A 29 -6.71 -3.24 -0.98
CA VAL A 29 -5.27 -2.99 -1.06
C VAL A 29 -4.97 -1.71 -1.84
N ARG A 30 -5.69 -1.44 -2.94
CA ARG A 30 -5.47 -0.24 -3.76
C ARG A 30 -5.94 1.06 -3.10
N SER A 31 -6.87 1.01 -2.14
CA SER A 31 -7.31 2.22 -1.44
C SER A 31 -6.19 2.85 -0.60
N PHE A 32 -5.13 2.11 -0.29
CA PHE A 32 -3.97 2.62 0.44
C PHE A 32 -2.87 3.19 -0.46
N ASP A 33 -3.06 3.20 -1.79
CA ASP A 33 -2.04 3.60 -2.76
C ASP A 33 -0.65 2.97 -2.49
N PRO A 34 -0.54 1.62 -2.52
CA PRO A 34 0.65 0.94 -2.06
C PRO A 34 1.81 1.15 -3.05
N CYS A 35 2.71 2.08 -2.74
CA CYS A 35 3.98 2.19 -3.46
C CYS A 35 5.06 1.30 -2.83
N LEU A 36 5.19 0.07 -3.35
CA LEU A 36 6.16 -0.93 -2.92
C LEU A 36 7.63 -0.42 -2.94
N PRO A 37 8.08 0.31 -3.98
CA PRO A 37 9.41 0.92 -3.95
C PRO A 37 9.59 1.87 -2.75
N CYS A 38 8.53 2.57 -2.34
CA CYS A 38 8.58 3.47 -1.18
C CYS A 38 8.64 2.75 0.15
N GLY A 39 7.79 1.74 0.33
CA GLY A 39 7.79 0.95 1.56
C GLY A 39 9.18 0.38 1.86
N VAL A 40 9.91 -0.07 0.84
CA VAL A 40 11.26 -0.61 1.00
C VAL A 40 12.31 0.49 1.22
N HIS A 41 12.27 1.59 0.47
CA HIS A 41 13.27 2.66 0.65
C HIS A 41 13.11 3.44 1.95
N MET A 42 11.91 3.42 2.56
CA MET A 42 11.66 4.00 3.88
C MET A 42 12.03 3.05 5.02
N TYR A 43 12.17 1.75 4.76
CA TYR A 43 12.55 0.75 5.76
C TYR A 43 14.07 0.68 5.89
N LEU A 44 14.63 1.38 6.88
CA LEU A 44 16.08 1.43 7.15
C LEU A 44 16.58 0.38 8.16
N GLY A 45 15.79 -0.66 8.48
CA GLY A 45 16.18 -1.66 9.48
C GLY A 45 16.52 -1.04 10.85
N ASN A 46 17.55 -1.55 11.55
CA ASN A 46 17.97 -1.08 12.88
C ASN A 46 18.80 0.23 12.87
N GLY A 47 18.94 0.90 11.72
CA GLY A 47 19.93 1.97 11.55
C GLY A 47 19.35 3.22 10.92
N LYS A 48 19.10 4.22 11.77
CA LYS A 48 18.81 5.63 11.47
C LYS A 48 17.39 5.96 10.99
N VAL A 49 16.71 6.80 11.78
CA VAL A 49 15.50 7.51 11.38
C VAL A 49 15.91 8.59 10.36
N LEU A 50 15.46 8.45 9.11
CA LEU A 50 15.56 9.52 8.11
C LEU A 50 14.32 10.41 8.22
N GLU A 51 14.49 11.59 8.80
CA GLU A 51 13.44 12.61 8.82
C GLU A 51 13.41 13.30 7.45
N LYS A 52 12.44 12.94 6.61
CA LYS A 52 12.29 13.47 5.26
C LYS A 52 11.02 14.32 5.18
N HIS A 53 11.17 15.63 5.36
CA HIS A 53 10.09 16.59 5.17
C HIS A 53 9.82 16.75 3.68
N HIS A 54 8.66 16.28 3.21
CA HIS A 54 8.16 16.65 1.88
C HIS A 54 7.41 17.97 2.00
N SER A 55 8.09 19.08 1.65
CA SER A 55 7.42 20.35 1.42
C SER A 55 6.62 20.25 0.12
N PRO A 56 5.31 20.58 0.09
CA PRO A 56 4.51 20.63 -1.13
C PRO A 56 5.03 21.62 -2.18
N THR A 57 5.90 22.54 -1.76
CA THR A 57 6.60 23.51 -2.59
C THR A 57 8.10 23.21 -2.56
N MET A 58 8.53 22.28 -3.40
CA MET A 58 9.95 22.11 -3.71
C MET A 58 10.30 23.04 -4.89
N LEU A 59 10.60 24.30 -4.59
CA LEU A 59 11.43 25.12 -5.47
C LEU A 59 12.81 24.47 -5.46
N ASN A 60 13.09 23.69 -6.50
CA ASN A 60 14.39 23.11 -6.75
C ASN A 60 15.30 24.25 -7.25
N GLU A 61 15.89 25.01 -6.33
CA GLU A 61 16.94 25.96 -6.67
C GLU A 61 18.31 25.32 -6.49
N ILE A 62 18.91 25.04 -7.66
CA ILE A 62 20.34 24.96 -8.02
C ILE A 62 21.16 23.81 -7.40
#